data_AF-X8CTI1-F1
#
_entry.id   AF-X8CTI1-F1
#
_cell.length_a   1.000
_cell.length_b   1.000
_cell.length_c   1.000
_cell.angle_alpha   90.00
_cell.angle_beta   90.00
_cell.angle_gamma   90.00
#
_symmetry.space_group_name_H-M   'P 1'
#
loop_
_entity.id
_entity.type
_entity.pdbx_description
1 polymer ?
#
loop_
_entity_poly.entity_id
_entity_poly.type
_entity_poly.pdbx_seq_one_letter_code
_entity_poly.pdbx_strand_id
1 'polypeptide(L)'
;MLLVTLPIVILTGLLSYIAYGPRLGQAIPGDVGWLKLPTFDWPTDPSWLYRLTQGLHVGLGLVLIPVVLAKLWSVIPRLFVVPPARSVAQLLERVSLLMLVGGILFEIVTGVLNIQYDYIFGFSFYTAHYFGAWVFITGFVVHVAIKSRRMWSGLRSMPLREVLRTARADTKPQPWQPDSLVAADPGPATMSRRGALALVGGGALFLALITAGQTVGGYARPAALLLPRGRSRGNGPNDFEVNRTAAAAGISPLDTADRWRLTMTGGPGR
;
A
#
# COMPACT_ATOMS: atom_id res chain seq x y z
N MET A 1 -9.42 4.57 -10.07
CA MET A 1 -9.19 3.92 -8.77
C MET A 1 -7.82 4.28 -8.21
N LEU A 2 -6.70 3.81 -8.80
CA LEU A 2 -5.34 4.07 -8.27
C LEU A 2 -5.02 5.55 -8.00
N LEU A 3 -5.41 6.48 -8.89
CA LEU A 3 -5.20 7.92 -8.69
C LEU A 3 -5.90 8.52 -7.47
N VAL A 4 -6.94 7.86 -6.97
CA VAL A 4 -7.72 8.33 -5.83
C VAL A 4 -7.25 7.59 -4.58
N THR A 5 -7.06 6.28 -4.67
CA THR A 5 -6.72 5.43 -3.52
C THR A 5 -5.26 5.55 -3.11
N LEU A 6 -4.31 5.69 -4.06
CA LEU A 6 -2.89 5.82 -3.72
C LEU A 6 -2.59 7.10 -2.93
N PRO A 7 -3.15 8.29 -3.28
CA PRO A 7 -3.01 9.46 -2.41
C PRO A 7 -3.51 9.23 -0.98
N ILE A 8 -4.61 8.50 -0.80
CA ILE A 8 -5.11 8.17 0.55
C ILE A 8 -4.07 7.34 1.29
N VAL A 9 -3.55 6.26 0.69
CA VAL A 9 -2.50 5.41 1.28
C VAL A 9 -1.25 6.22 1.62
N ILE A 10 -0.78 7.06 0.70
CA ILE A 10 0.38 7.94 0.89
C ILE A 10 0.16 8.86 2.08
N LEU A 11 -0.96 9.58 2.11
CA LEU A 11 -1.26 10.55 3.15
C LEU A 11 -1.40 9.88 4.51
N THR A 12 -2.12 8.75 4.61
CA THR A 12 -2.26 8.04 5.88
C THR A 12 -0.96 7.43 6.38
N GLY A 13 -0.07 6.99 5.49
CA GLY A 13 1.26 6.49 5.85
C GLY A 13 2.17 7.61 6.38
N LEU A 14 2.19 8.74 5.68
CA LEU A 14 2.90 9.94 6.10
C LEU A 14 2.38 10.52 7.42
N LEU A 15 1.06 10.48 7.65
CA LEU A 15 0.46 10.85 8.93
C LEU A 15 0.86 9.90 10.07
N SER A 16 1.09 8.61 9.78
CA SER A 16 1.56 7.63 10.77
C SER A 16 2.93 8.00 11.35
N TYR A 17 3.83 8.58 10.54
CA TYR A 17 5.10 9.13 11.02
C TYR A 17 4.89 10.23 12.08
N ILE A 18 3.90 11.09 11.89
CA ILE A 18 3.57 12.17 12.83
C ILE A 18 2.96 11.59 14.12
N ALA A 19 2.16 10.54 14.01
CA ALA A 19 1.58 9.83 15.16
C ALA A 19 2.64 9.19 16.08
N TYR A 20 3.86 8.91 15.58
CA TYR A 20 5.00 8.50 16.42
C TYR A 20 5.63 9.65 17.22
N GLY A 21 5.04 10.83 17.26
CA GLY A 21 5.51 11.94 18.08
C GLY A 21 6.95 12.41 17.79
N PRO A 22 7.31 12.81 16.54
CA PRO A 22 8.64 13.33 16.25
C PRO A 22 9.07 14.53 17.11
N ARG A 23 8.11 15.33 17.61
CA ARG A 23 8.37 16.45 18.51
C ARG A 23 8.88 16.02 19.89
N LEU A 24 8.57 14.78 20.28
CA LEU A 24 8.99 14.18 21.55
C LEU A 24 10.25 13.31 21.39
N GLY A 25 10.91 13.35 20.21
CA GLY A 25 12.05 12.48 19.92
C GLY A 25 11.69 11.01 19.74
N GLN A 26 10.41 10.70 19.52
CA GLN A 26 9.89 9.33 19.42
C GLN A 26 9.68 8.84 17.97
N ALA A 27 10.09 9.65 16.98
CA ALA A 27 9.91 9.30 15.57
C ALA A 27 10.57 7.96 15.21
N ILE A 28 9.86 7.16 14.41
CA ILE A 28 10.39 5.95 13.81
C ILE A 28 10.09 6.00 12.30
N PRO A 29 11.11 6.05 11.42
CA PRO A 29 12.54 6.18 11.72
C PRO A 29 12.91 7.54 12.34
N GLY A 30 13.96 7.57 13.18
CA GLY A 30 14.37 8.79 13.88
C GLY A 30 15.02 9.85 12.99
N ASP A 31 15.93 9.45 12.09
CA ASP A 31 16.62 10.34 11.16
C ASP A 31 16.08 10.15 9.73
N VAL A 32 15.45 11.19 9.21
CA VAL A 32 14.89 11.25 7.85
C VAL A 32 15.39 12.46 7.06
N GLY A 33 16.39 13.18 7.59
CA GLY A 33 16.93 14.39 6.97
C GLY A 33 15.85 15.38 6.51
N TRP A 34 15.94 15.84 5.26
CA TRP A 34 15.00 16.80 4.67
C TRP A 34 13.67 16.20 4.21
N LEU A 35 13.52 14.87 4.24
CA LEU A 35 12.26 14.20 3.94
C LEU A 35 11.32 14.20 5.15
N LYS A 36 11.64 14.99 6.19
CA LYS A 36 10.77 15.22 7.35
C LYS A 36 9.60 16.12 6.97
N LEU A 37 8.39 15.67 7.25
CA LEU A 37 7.19 16.51 7.10
C LEU A 37 7.09 17.56 8.21
N PRO A 38 6.34 18.65 8.00
CA PRO A 38 5.94 19.54 9.08
C PRO A 38 5.29 18.76 10.22
N THR A 39 5.83 18.91 11.43
CA THR A 39 5.37 18.14 12.60
C THR A 39 4.31 18.92 13.36
N PHE A 40 3.31 18.22 13.87
CA PHE A 40 2.29 18.73 14.77
C PHE A 40 2.00 17.72 15.88
N ASP A 41 1.37 18.17 16.96
CA ASP A 41 0.97 17.29 18.05
C ASP A 41 -0.19 16.43 17.55
N TRP A 42 0.03 15.12 17.52
CA TRP A 42 -0.99 14.20 17.03
C TRP A 42 -2.24 14.28 17.91
N PRO A 43 -3.44 14.54 17.33
CA PRO A 43 -4.66 14.62 18.11
C PRO A 43 -5.02 13.24 18.66
N THR A 44 -5.05 13.13 19.98
CA THR A 44 -5.45 11.91 20.71
C THR A 44 -6.95 11.79 20.90
N ASP A 45 -7.70 12.84 20.57
CA ASP A 45 -9.16 12.87 20.54
C ASP A 45 -9.65 13.22 19.10
N PRO A 46 -10.52 12.40 18.50
CA PRO A 46 -11.07 11.15 19.04
C PRO A 46 -10.04 10.02 19.07
N SER A 47 -10.13 9.17 20.10
CA SER A 47 -9.19 8.06 20.33
C SER A 47 -9.11 7.03 19.19
N TRP A 48 -10.14 6.96 18.34
CA TRP A 48 -10.17 6.07 17.18
C TRP A 48 -9.43 6.63 15.95
N LEU A 49 -8.99 7.89 15.95
CA LEU A 49 -8.44 8.53 14.75
C LEU A 49 -7.25 7.77 14.18
N TYR A 50 -6.28 7.37 15.00
CA TYR A 50 -5.13 6.60 14.54
C TYR A 50 -5.54 5.23 13.99
N ARG A 51 -6.53 4.58 14.61
CA ARG A 51 -7.10 3.33 14.09
C ARG A 51 -7.70 3.53 12.70
N LEU A 52 -8.38 4.65 12.45
CA LEU A 52 -8.93 4.96 11.13
C LEU A 52 -7.82 5.16 10.10
N THR A 53 -6.85 6.04 10.38
CA THR A 53 -5.78 6.35 9.42
C THR A 53 -4.93 5.12 9.13
N GLN A 54 -4.55 4.37 10.17
CA GLN A 54 -3.77 3.14 10.01
C GLN A 54 -4.57 2.03 9.33
N GLY A 55 -5.85 1.89 9.67
CA GLY A 55 -6.74 0.93 9.01
C GLY A 55 -6.96 1.24 7.53
N LEU A 56 -7.09 2.52 7.16
CA LEU A 56 -7.13 2.95 5.76
C LEU A 56 -5.81 2.69 5.05
N HIS A 57 -4.67 2.98 5.68
CA HIS A 57 -3.35 2.76 5.10
C HIS A 57 -3.12 1.28 4.76
N VAL A 58 -3.23 0.41 5.77
CA VAL A 58 -2.99 -1.03 5.64
C VAL A 58 -4.10 -1.70 4.80
N GLY A 59 -5.36 -1.38 5.09
CA GLY A 59 -6.51 -1.96 4.41
C GLY A 59 -6.53 -1.64 2.92
N LEU A 60 -6.31 -0.38 2.53
CA LEU A 60 -6.19 -0.03 1.12
C LEU A 60 -4.91 -0.61 0.50
N GLY A 61 -3.79 -0.64 1.22
CA GLY A 61 -2.56 -1.31 0.76
C GLY A 61 -2.81 -2.74 0.29
N LEU A 62 -3.56 -3.53 1.07
CA LEU A 62 -3.96 -4.89 0.72
C LEU A 62 -4.97 -4.93 -0.43
N VAL A 63 -6.04 -4.14 -0.37
CA VAL A 63 -7.10 -4.08 -1.40
C VAL A 63 -6.55 -3.72 -2.77
N LEU A 64 -5.47 -2.94 -2.82
CA LEU A 64 -4.83 -2.51 -4.06
C LEU A 64 -3.96 -3.59 -4.72
N ILE A 65 -3.60 -4.68 -4.04
CA ILE A 65 -2.71 -5.72 -4.59
C ILE A 65 -3.21 -6.25 -5.96
N PRO A 66 -4.47 -6.70 -6.12
CA PRO A 66 -4.95 -7.21 -7.40
C PRO A 66 -4.97 -6.14 -8.49
N VAL A 67 -5.22 -4.88 -8.10
CA VAL A 67 -5.25 -3.74 -9.03
C VAL A 67 -3.86 -3.37 -9.52
N VAL A 68 -2.87 -3.39 -8.63
CA VAL A 68 -1.46 -3.17 -8.97
C VAL A 68 -0.96 -4.30 -9.85
N LEU A 69 -1.23 -5.57 -9.50
CA LEU A 69 -0.85 -6.72 -10.34
C LEU A 69 -1.46 -6.64 -11.75
N ALA A 70 -2.75 -6.29 -11.86
CA ALA A 70 -3.40 -6.07 -13.15
C ALA A 70 -2.78 -4.91 -13.93
N LYS A 71 -2.41 -3.82 -13.23
CA LYS A 71 -1.73 -2.68 -13.84
C LYS A 71 -0.35 -3.08 -14.36
N LEU A 72 0.43 -3.79 -13.56
CA LEU A 72 1.75 -4.30 -13.95
C LEU A 72 1.64 -5.22 -15.16
N TRP A 73 0.72 -6.20 -15.13
CA TRP A 73 0.42 -7.08 -16.25
C TRP A 73 0.13 -6.30 -17.54
N SER A 74 -0.68 -5.24 -17.46
CA SER A 74 -1.03 -4.42 -18.63
C SER A 74 0.14 -3.63 -19.23
N VAL A 75 1.21 -3.38 -18.45
CA VAL A 75 2.36 -2.57 -18.89
C VAL A 75 3.64 -3.39 -19.08
N ILE A 76 3.63 -4.70 -18.85
CA ILE A 76 4.77 -5.62 -19.07
C ILE A 76 5.47 -5.35 -20.42
N PRO A 77 4.77 -5.20 -21.57
CA PRO A 77 5.45 -4.98 -22.85
C PRO A 77 6.35 -3.75 -22.88
N ARG A 78 6.07 -2.73 -22.05
CA ARG A 78 6.89 -1.51 -21.97
C ARG A 78 8.26 -1.71 -21.35
N LEU A 79 8.41 -2.76 -20.54
CA LEU A 79 9.69 -3.09 -19.92
C LEU A 79 10.70 -3.60 -20.94
N PHE A 80 10.23 -4.13 -22.07
CA PHE A 80 11.06 -4.78 -23.10
C PHE A 80 11.26 -3.95 -24.38
N VAL A 81 10.92 -2.65 -24.38
CA VAL A 81 11.11 -1.78 -25.55
C VAL A 81 12.59 -1.51 -25.80
N VAL A 82 13.03 -1.65 -27.05
CA VAL A 82 14.42 -1.42 -27.51
C VAL A 82 14.43 -0.33 -28.61
N PRO A 83 15.46 0.55 -28.68
CA PRO A 83 16.51 0.78 -27.67
C PRO A 83 15.92 1.34 -26.35
N PRO A 84 16.63 1.17 -25.22
CA PRO A 84 16.14 1.56 -23.91
C PRO A 84 15.92 3.08 -23.80
N ALA A 85 16.82 3.91 -24.35
CA ALA A 85 16.63 5.35 -24.41
C ALA A 85 17.00 5.88 -25.80
N ARG A 86 16.08 6.62 -26.41
CA ARG A 86 16.19 7.35 -27.68
C ARG A 86 16.38 8.85 -27.44
N SER A 87 16.14 9.32 -26.22
CA SER A 87 16.31 10.72 -25.80
C SER A 87 16.40 10.83 -24.27
N VAL A 88 16.86 11.99 -23.77
CA VAL A 88 16.86 12.32 -22.33
C VAL A 88 15.46 12.27 -21.74
N ALA A 89 14.46 12.76 -22.48
CA ALA A 89 13.06 12.69 -22.04
C ALA A 89 12.61 11.23 -21.84
N GLN A 90 12.97 10.32 -22.76
CA GLN A 90 12.64 8.91 -22.62
C GLN A 90 13.38 8.26 -21.45
N LEU A 91 14.64 8.64 -21.20
CA LEU A 91 15.38 8.18 -20.03
C LEU A 91 14.68 8.59 -18.73
N LEU A 92 14.28 9.85 -18.61
CA LEU A 92 13.54 10.35 -17.44
C LEU A 92 12.20 9.63 -17.26
N GLU A 93 11.48 9.34 -18.35
CA GLU A 93 10.27 8.53 -18.28
C GLU A 93 10.55 7.12 -17.73
N ARG A 94 11.66 6.48 -18.12
CA ARG A 94 12.03 5.15 -17.62
C ARG A 94 12.46 5.16 -16.17
N VAL A 95 13.22 6.16 -15.75
CA VAL A 95 13.61 6.32 -14.34
C VAL A 95 12.36 6.51 -13.47
N SER A 96 11.42 7.37 -13.89
CA SER A 96 10.14 7.52 -13.20
C SER A 96 9.35 6.21 -13.14
N LEU A 97 9.34 5.42 -14.21
CA LEU A 97 8.69 4.09 -14.21
C LEU A 97 9.38 3.10 -13.27
N LEU A 98 10.72 3.10 -13.21
CA LEU A 98 11.47 2.25 -12.29
C LEU A 98 11.15 2.61 -10.84
N MET A 99 11.13 3.90 -10.50
CA MET A 99 10.74 4.38 -9.17
C MET A 99 9.30 4.01 -8.84
N LEU A 100 8.39 4.10 -9.81
CA LEU A 100 6.98 3.77 -9.62
C LEU A 100 6.76 2.27 -9.41
N VAL A 101 7.33 1.42 -10.27
CA VAL A 101 7.17 -0.04 -10.23
C VAL A 101 7.95 -0.64 -9.08
N GLY A 102 9.23 -0.27 -8.95
CA GLY A 102 10.08 -0.71 -7.85
C GLY A 102 9.52 -0.25 -6.51
N GLY A 103 9.13 1.03 -6.41
CA GLY A 103 8.52 1.59 -5.21
C GLY A 103 7.23 0.89 -4.81
N ILE A 104 6.24 0.76 -5.71
CA ILE A 104 4.96 0.13 -5.31
C ILE A 104 5.12 -1.35 -4.92
N LEU A 105 6.01 -2.08 -5.59
CA LEU A 105 6.29 -3.48 -5.25
C LEU A 105 7.00 -3.56 -3.90
N PHE A 106 7.99 -2.71 -3.67
CA PHE A 106 8.72 -2.63 -2.42
C PHE A 106 7.80 -2.30 -1.25
N GLU A 107 6.96 -1.26 -1.38
CA GLU A 107 5.99 -0.84 -0.36
C GLU A 107 4.98 -1.96 -0.06
N ILE A 108 4.42 -2.61 -1.09
CA ILE A 108 3.47 -3.72 -0.88
C ILE A 108 4.15 -4.89 -0.16
N VAL A 109 5.33 -5.32 -0.63
CA VAL A 109 6.03 -6.48 -0.07
C VAL A 109 6.44 -6.22 1.37
N THR A 110 7.11 -5.09 1.64
CA THR A 110 7.55 -4.74 2.99
C THR A 110 6.36 -4.52 3.93
N GLY A 111 5.29 -3.87 3.45
CA GLY A 111 4.06 -3.67 4.22
C GLY A 111 3.37 -4.98 4.58
N VAL A 112 3.21 -5.90 3.62
CA VAL A 112 2.62 -7.23 3.85
C VAL A 112 3.45 -8.03 4.84
N LEU A 113 4.77 -8.08 4.66
CA LEU A 113 5.66 -8.80 5.56
C LEU A 113 5.61 -8.22 6.98
N ASN A 114 5.57 -6.89 7.11
CA ASN A 114 5.47 -6.24 8.42
C ASN A 114 4.18 -6.57 9.16
N ILE A 115 3.02 -6.53 8.49
CA ILE A 115 1.76 -6.93 9.13
C ILE A 115 1.68 -8.42 9.43
N GLN A 116 2.53 -9.24 8.79
CA GLN A 116 2.69 -10.66 9.11
C GLN A 116 3.74 -10.93 10.20
N TYR A 117 4.41 -9.89 10.72
CA TYR A 117 5.59 -10.00 11.60
C TYR A 117 6.74 -10.83 11.00
N ASP A 118 6.81 -10.92 9.68
CA ASP A 118 7.79 -11.72 8.96
C ASP A 118 8.97 -10.85 8.48
N TYR A 119 9.95 -10.67 9.35
CA TYR A 119 11.10 -9.78 9.12
C TYR A 119 12.29 -10.56 8.51
N ILE A 120 12.06 -11.20 7.36
CA ILE A 120 13.11 -11.93 6.62
C ILE A 120 14.23 -11.03 6.09
N PHE A 121 14.01 -9.72 6.05
CA PHE A 121 14.96 -8.73 5.57
C PHE A 121 15.81 -8.16 6.72
N GLY A 122 17.12 -8.03 6.49
CA GLY A 122 18.11 -7.58 7.48
C GLY A 122 18.13 -6.07 7.74
N PHE A 123 17.04 -5.35 7.46
CA PHE A 123 16.94 -3.90 7.63
C PHE A 123 15.68 -3.51 8.42
N SER A 124 15.69 -2.30 8.99
CA SER A 124 14.52 -1.74 9.68
C SER A 124 13.37 -1.54 8.69
N PHE A 125 12.23 -2.20 8.91
CA PHE A 125 11.00 -1.98 8.15
C PHE A 125 10.66 -0.49 8.10
N TYR A 126 10.60 0.18 9.26
CA TYR A 126 10.19 1.58 9.34
C TYR A 126 11.08 2.50 8.50
N THR A 127 12.40 2.29 8.56
CA THR A 127 13.36 3.06 7.78
C THR A 127 13.17 2.79 6.29
N ALA A 128 13.17 1.51 5.92
CA ALA A 128 13.17 1.09 4.54
C ALA A 128 11.86 1.48 3.84
N HIS A 129 10.71 1.23 4.48
CA HIS A 129 9.38 1.58 4.00
C HIS A 129 9.18 3.11 3.92
N TYR A 130 9.72 3.89 4.87
CA TYR A 130 9.63 5.35 4.79
C TYR A 130 10.37 5.93 3.56
N PHE A 131 11.61 5.50 3.33
CA PHE A 131 12.37 5.97 2.17
C PHE A 131 11.86 5.39 0.86
N GLY A 132 11.42 4.13 0.86
CA GLY A 132 10.73 3.49 -0.26
C GLY A 132 9.47 4.26 -0.67
N ALA A 133 8.69 4.74 0.30
CA ALA A 133 7.53 5.58 0.06
C ALA A 133 7.92 6.88 -0.66
N TRP A 134 9.00 7.56 -0.27
CA TRP A 134 9.45 8.77 -0.97
C TRP A 134 9.93 8.53 -2.41
N VAL A 135 10.60 7.39 -2.65
CA VAL A 135 10.94 6.94 -4.01
C VAL A 135 9.66 6.73 -4.82
N PHE A 136 8.68 6.02 -4.26
CA PHE A 136 7.40 5.78 -4.91
C PHE A 136 6.63 7.09 -5.18
N ILE A 137 6.51 7.98 -4.18
CA ILE A 137 5.81 9.27 -4.27
C ILE A 137 6.41 10.11 -5.39
N THR A 138 7.73 10.22 -5.44
CA THR A 138 8.43 10.98 -6.49
C THR A 138 8.13 10.40 -7.87
N GLY A 139 8.24 9.07 -8.02
CA GLY A 139 7.89 8.38 -9.26
C GLY A 139 6.42 8.58 -9.67
N PHE A 140 5.50 8.52 -8.71
CA PHE A 140 4.06 8.70 -8.90
C PHE A 140 3.69 10.12 -9.32
N VAL A 141 4.21 11.14 -8.65
CA VAL A 141 3.95 12.55 -9.01
C VAL A 141 4.45 12.85 -10.41
N VAL A 142 5.68 12.45 -10.74
CA VAL A 142 6.25 12.62 -12.09
C VAL A 142 5.40 11.88 -13.13
N HIS A 143 5.02 10.64 -12.84
CA HIS A 143 4.18 9.84 -13.74
C HIS A 143 2.82 10.50 -14.01
N VAL A 144 2.14 10.97 -12.96
CA VAL A 144 0.85 11.65 -13.08
C VAL A 144 1.00 12.94 -13.87
N ALA A 145 2.03 13.75 -13.58
CA ALA A 145 2.29 14.99 -14.30
C ALA A 145 2.44 14.75 -15.81
N ILE A 146 3.24 13.76 -16.21
CA ILE A 146 3.52 13.45 -17.61
C ILE A 146 2.34 12.77 -18.31
N LYS A 147 1.65 11.83 -17.64
CA LYS A 147 0.65 10.96 -18.28
C LYS A 147 -0.80 11.39 -18.05
N SER A 148 -1.08 12.42 -17.27
CA SER A 148 -2.43 12.93 -16.94
C SER A 148 -3.33 13.11 -18.17
N ARG A 149 -2.85 13.82 -19.20
CA ARG A 149 -3.61 14.08 -20.44
C ARG A 149 -3.99 12.81 -21.18
N ARG A 150 -3.04 11.89 -21.35
CA ARG A 150 -3.27 10.60 -22.02
C ARG A 150 -4.25 9.73 -21.24
N MET A 151 -4.14 9.73 -19.92
CA MET A 151 -5.03 9.01 -19.04
C MET A 151 -6.47 9.55 -19.11
N TRP A 152 -6.63 10.88 -19.13
CA TRP A 152 -7.93 11.52 -19.31
C TRP A 152 -8.56 11.23 -20.68
N SER A 153 -7.76 11.32 -21.75
CA SER A 153 -8.21 10.96 -23.10
C SER A 153 -8.68 9.49 -23.16
N GLY A 154 -7.90 8.57 -22.58
CA GLY A 154 -8.26 7.15 -22.53
C GLY A 154 -9.50 6.84 -21.68
N LEU A 155 -9.75 7.59 -20.59
CA LEU A 155 -10.97 7.43 -19.80
C LEU A 155 -12.22 7.93 -20.52
N ARG A 156 -12.08 8.92 -21.41
CA ARG A 156 -13.19 9.48 -22.20
C ARG A 156 -13.44 8.75 -23.51
N SER A 157 -12.48 7.96 -23.99
CA SER A 157 -12.57 7.33 -25.31
C SER A 157 -13.57 6.18 -25.39
N MET A 158 -13.99 5.59 -24.26
CA MET A 158 -14.95 4.49 -24.25
C MET A 158 -15.88 4.58 -23.03
N PRO A 159 -17.21 4.60 -23.21
CA PRO A 159 -18.14 4.70 -22.10
C PRO A 159 -18.17 3.38 -21.30
N LEU A 160 -18.19 3.48 -19.97
CA LEU A 160 -18.18 2.31 -19.08
C LEU A 160 -19.33 1.33 -19.37
N ARG A 161 -20.50 1.84 -19.76
CA ARG A 161 -21.65 1.00 -20.13
C ARG A 161 -21.33 0.04 -21.28
N GLU A 162 -20.54 0.48 -22.24
CA GLU A 162 -20.16 -0.32 -23.42
C GLU A 162 -19.13 -1.37 -23.00
N VAL A 163 -18.11 -0.94 -22.25
CA VAL A 163 -17.12 -1.84 -21.64
C VAL A 163 -17.76 -3.00 -20.86
N LEU A 164 -18.82 -2.71 -20.10
CA LEU A 164 -19.54 -3.69 -19.29
C LEU A 164 -20.53 -4.53 -20.11
N ARG A 165 -20.91 -4.14 -21.32
CA ARG A 165 -21.85 -4.90 -22.16
C ARG A 165 -21.16 -5.76 -23.22
N THR A 166 -19.99 -5.34 -23.71
CA THR A 166 -19.24 -6.07 -24.75
C THR A 166 -18.86 -7.48 -24.28
N ALA A 167 -19.34 -8.50 -24.99
CA ALA A 167 -18.95 -9.89 -24.74
C ALA A 167 -17.52 -10.16 -25.24
N ARG A 168 -16.95 -11.31 -24.86
CA ARG A 168 -15.61 -11.71 -25.35
C ARG A 168 -15.58 -11.79 -26.88
N ALA A 169 -16.61 -12.37 -27.49
CA ALA A 169 -16.70 -12.53 -28.94
C ALA A 169 -16.73 -11.18 -29.68
N ASP A 170 -17.30 -10.15 -29.06
CA ASP A 170 -17.43 -8.81 -29.65
C ASP A 170 -16.24 -7.89 -29.30
N THR A 171 -15.25 -8.40 -28.55
CA THR A 171 -14.10 -7.59 -28.15
C THR A 171 -13.17 -7.39 -29.34
N LYS A 172 -13.16 -6.16 -29.85
CA LYS A 172 -12.24 -5.75 -30.93
C LYS A 172 -10.97 -5.08 -30.37
N PRO A 173 -9.80 -5.36 -30.96
CA PRO A 173 -8.58 -4.63 -30.63
C PRO A 173 -8.72 -3.16 -31.00
N GLN A 174 -8.06 -2.29 -30.25
CA GLN A 174 -7.97 -0.87 -30.61
C GLN A 174 -7.01 -0.72 -31.80
N PRO A 175 -7.10 0.36 -32.58
CA PRO A 175 -6.11 0.65 -33.61
C PRO A 175 -4.71 0.75 -32.99
N TRP A 176 -3.74 0.11 -33.63
CA TRP A 176 -2.35 0.24 -33.20
C TRP A 176 -1.89 1.70 -33.32
N GLN A 177 -1.16 2.16 -32.32
CA GLN A 177 -0.53 3.48 -32.33
C GLN A 177 0.92 3.35 -31.84
N PRO A 178 1.84 4.14 -32.40
CA PRO A 178 3.19 4.28 -31.87
C PRO A 178 3.15 4.61 -30.38
N ASP A 179 3.99 3.95 -29.59
CA ASP A 179 4.03 4.12 -28.15
C ASP A 179 2.67 3.96 -27.44
N SER A 180 1.86 2.98 -27.87
CA SER A 180 0.66 2.50 -27.17
C SER A 180 0.89 1.15 -26.49
N LEU A 181 -0.11 0.65 -25.75
CA LEU A 181 -0.10 -0.71 -25.15
C LEU A 181 -0.81 -1.74 -26.05
N VAL A 182 -1.26 -1.33 -27.23
CA VAL A 182 -1.97 -2.19 -28.17
C VAL A 182 -0.94 -3.05 -28.91
N ALA A 183 -1.17 -4.36 -28.98
CA ALA A 183 -0.33 -5.25 -29.77
C ALA A 183 -0.41 -4.88 -31.26
N ALA A 184 0.74 -4.94 -31.96
CA ALA A 184 0.79 -4.65 -33.40
C ALA A 184 -0.01 -5.68 -34.22
N ASP A 185 0.04 -6.95 -33.81
CA ASP A 185 -0.74 -8.04 -34.38
C ASP A 185 -1.49 -8.78 -33.25
N PRO A 186 -2.69 -8.30 -32.87
CA PRO A 186 -3.45 -8.88 -31.78
C PRO A 186 -4.14 -10.18 -32.22
N GLY A 187 -3.84 -11.28 -31.53
CA GLY A 187 -4.59 -12.52 -31.65
C GLY A 187 -6.05 -12.40 -31.15
N PRO A 188 -6.84 -13.48 -31.30
CA PRO A 188 -8.23 -13.52 -30.83
C PRO A 188 -8.37 -13.18 -29.34
N ALA A 189 -9.43 -12.46 -28.98
CA ALA A 189 -9.66 -12.05 -27.59
C ALA A 189 -9.91 -13.27 -26.68
N THR A 190 -9.03 -13.47 -25.69
CA THR A 190 -9.18 -14.54 -24.68
C THR A 190 -10.09 -14.13 -23.53
N MET A 191 -10.20 -12.83 -23.25
CA MET A 191 -11.00 -12.26 -22.17
C MET A 191 -11.61 -10.91 -22.60
N SER A 192 -12.83 -10.60 -22.15
CA SER A 192 -13.42 -9.28 -22.36
C SER A 192 -12.95 -8.26 -21.31
N ARG A 193 -13.08 -6.97 -21.60
CA ARG A 193 -12.78 -5.90 -20.63
C ARG A 193 -13.63 -6.03 -19.37
N ARG A 194 -14.91 -6.41 -19.50
CA ARG A 194 -15.78 -6.74 -18.35
C ARG A 194 -15.17 -7.87 -17.52
N GLY A 195 -14.73 -8.96 -18.15
CA GLY A 195 -14.12 -10.09 -17.43
C GLY A 195 -12.89 -9.67 -16.64
N ALA A 196 -12.02 -8.87 -17.24
CA ALA A 196 -10.84 -8.32 -16.57
C ALA A 196 -11.22 -7.45 -15.36
N LEU A 197 -12.17 -6.53 -15.53
CA LEU A 197 -12.65 -5.65 -14.45
C LEU A 197 -13.34 -6.43 -13.34
N ALA A 198 -14.13 -7.45 -13.67
CA ALA A 198 -14.80 -8.31 -12.70
C ALA A 198 -13.79 -9.14 -11.89
N LEU A 199 -12.75 -9.68 -12.54
CA LEU A 199 -11.69 -10.43 -11.85
C LEU A 199 -10.92 -9.54 -10.88
N VAL A 200 -10.47 -8.38 -11.35
CA VAL A 200 -9.67 -7.44 -10.55
C VAL A 200 -10.50 -6.81 -9.44
N GLY A 201 -11.71 -6.34 -9.77
CA GLY A 201 -12.65 -5.76 -8.81
C GLY A 201 -13.13 -6.78 -7.79
N GLY A 202 -13.42 -8.01 -8.22
CA GLY A 202 -13.79 -9.13 -7.36
C GLY A 202 -12.66 -9.50 -6.40
N GLY A 203 -11.42 -9.57 -6.88
CA GLY A 203 -10.25 -9.81 -6.03
C GLY A 203 -10.03 -8.68 -5.00
N ALA A 204 -10.17 -7.42 -5.42
CA ALA A 204 -10.06 -6.27 -4.52
C ALA A 204 -11.18 -6.26 -3.46
N LEU A 205 -12.42 -6.56 -3.86
CA LEU A 205 -13.56 -6.67 -2.95
C LEU A 205 -13.39 -7.85 -1.98
N PHE A 206 -12.93 -8.99 -2.46
CA PHE A 206 -12.65 -10.15 -1.62
C PHE A 206 -11.61 -9.81 -0.55
N LEU A 207 -10.49 -9.19 -0.94
CA LEU A 207 -9.48 -8.71 0.02
C LEU A 207 -10.05 -7.70 1.01
N ALA A 208 -10.89 -6.76 0.56
CA ALA A 208 -11.54 -5.81 1.44
C ALA A 208 -12.38 -6.52 2.51
N LEU A 209 -13.21 -7.49 2.12
CA LEU A 209 -14.08 -8.23 3.03
C LEU A 209 -13.30 -9.03 4.06
N ILE A 210 -12.24 -9.75 3.65
CA ILE A 210 -11.46 -10.61 4.55
C ILE A 210 -10.42 -9.85 5.40
N THR A 211 -10.33 -8.53 5.24
CA THR A 211 -9.43 -7.66 6.03
C THR A 211 -10.18 -6.58 6.81
N ALA A 212 -11.41 -6.22 6.43
CA ALA A 212 -12.19 -5.17 7.09
C ALA A 212 -12.32 -5.37 8.62
N GLY A 213 -12.42 -6.62 9.07
CA GLY A 213 -12.48 -6.98 10.48
C GLY A 213 -11.29 -6.49 11.32
N GLN A 214 -10.12 -6.29 10.70
CA GLN A 214 -8.90 -5.79 11.35
C GLN A 214 -9.10 -4.34 11.84
N THR A 215 -9.78 -3.53 11.03
CA THR A 215 -9.97 -2.10 11.32
C THR A 215 -11.23 -1.83 12.11
N VAL A 216 -12.33 -2.51 11.75
CA VAL A 216 -13.65 -2.31 12.40
C VAL A 216 -13.66 -2.90 13.81
N GLY A 217 -13.05 -4.07 14.00
CA GLY A 217 -13.08 -4.78 15.28
C GLY A 217 -14.48 -5.28 15.65
N GLY A 218 -14.71 -5.51 16.95
CA GLY A 218 -16.00 -5.96 17.46
C GLY A 218 -16.52 -7.23 16.79
N TYR A 219 -17.78 -7.21 16.35
CA TYR A 219 -18.43 -8.33 15.66
C TYR A 219 -17.81 -8.65 14.29
N ALA A 220 -17.09 -7.72 13.66
CA ALA A 220 -16.46 -7.92 12.36
C ALA A 220 -15.10 -8.63 12.46
N ARG A 221 -14.52 -8.77 13.67
CA ARG A 221 -13.20 -9.35 13.90
C ARG A 221 -12.99 -10.76 13.30
N PRO A 222 -13.99 -11.68 13.30
CA PRO A 222 -13.84 -13.00 12.69
C PRO A 222 -13.49 -12.95 11.19
N ALA A 223 -13.96 -11.93 10.47
CA ALA A 223 -13.71 -11.75 9.04
C ALA A 223 -12.24 -11.47 8.71
N ALA A 224 -11.41 -11.09 9.68
CA ALA A 224 -9.99 -10.77 9.50
C ALA A 224 -9.11 -12.02 9.33
N LEU A 225 -9.34 -12.80 8.27
CA LEU A 225 -8.75 -14.13 8.05
C LEU A 225 -7.23 -14.11 7.83
N LEU A 226 -6.69 -12.99 7.36
CA LEU A 226 -5.27 -12.82 7.04
C LEU A 226 -4.46 -12.21 8.20
N LEU A 227 -5.03 -12.08 9.40
CA LEU A 227 -4.25 -11.64 10.56
C LEU A 227 -3.25 -12.73 11.00
N PRO A 228 -2.05 -12.33 11.48
CA PRO A 228 -1.17 -13.19 12.25
C PRO A 228 -1.94 -13.92 13.34
N ARG A 229 -1.73 -15.23 13.44
CA ARG A 229 -2.53 -16.11 14.29
C ARG A 229 -2.06 -16.00 15.74
N GLY A 230 -2.77 -15.15 16.48
CA GLY A 230 -2.70 -15.00 17.94
C GLY A 230 -4.10 -14.88 18.56
N ARG A 231 -5.12 -15.50 17.93
CA ARG A 231 -6.55 -15.40 18.31
C ARG A 231 -6.91 -16.06 19.65
N SER A 232 -5.92 -16.52 20.40
CA SER A 232 -6.07 -16.95 21.78
C SER A 232 -6.31 -15.71 22.63
N ARG A 233 -7.58 -15.47 22.96
CA ARG A 233 -7.93 -14.49 23.98
C ARG A 233 -7.69 -15.17 25.32
N GLY A 234 -6.69 -14.70 26.05
CA GLY A 234 -6.53 -15.10 27.45
C GLY A 234 -7.71 -14.59 28.27
N ASN A 235 -7.90 -15.13 29.49
CA ASN A 235 -8.97 -14.69 30.40
C ASN A 235 -8.69 -13.32 31.06
N GLY A 236 -7.83 -12.49 30.45
CA GLY A 236 -7.39 -11.22 31.00
C GLY A 236 -8.39 -10.09 30.72
N PRO A 237 -8.35 -9.00 31.51
CA PRO A 237 -9.37 -7.94 31.51
C PRO A 237 -9.55 -7.19 30.19
N ASN A 238 -8.59 -7.29 29.26
CA ASN A 238 -8.57 -6.49 28.03
C ASN A 238 -8.66 -7.30 26.72
N ASP A 239 -8.80 -8.63 26.78
CA ASP A 239 -9.11 -9.47 25.62
C ASP A 239 -8.18 -9.22 24.39
N PHE A 240 -6.92 -8.85 24.63
CA PHE A 240 -5.95 -8.47 23.60
C PHE A 240 -5.21 -9.68 23.03
N GLU A 241 -5.13 -9.72 21.70
CA GLU A 241 -4.37 -10.73 20.96
C GLU A 241 -2.87 -10.43 21.05
N VAL A 242 -2.10 -11.35 21.63
CA VAL A 242 -0.65 -11.25 21.74
C VAL A 242 -0.01 -11.96 20.55
N ASN A 243 0.60 -11.18 19.64
CA ASN A 243 1.21 -11.71 18.41
C ASN A 243 2.69 -12.11 18.54
N ARG A 244 3.33 -11.76 19.66
CA ARG A 244 4.72 -12.13 19.99
C ARG A 244 4.81 -12.50 21.46
N THR A 245 5.22 -13.72 21.77
CA THR A 245 5.36 -14.20 23.15
C THR A 245 6.55 -13.54 23.85
N ALA A 246 6.56 -13.52 25.18
CA ALA A 246 7.71 -13.06 25.97
C ALA A 246 9.01 -13.78 25.54
N ALA A 247 8.95 -15.11 25.40
CA ALA A 247 10.07 -15.90 24.91
C ALA A 247 10.56 -15.47 23.51
N ALA A 248 9.64 -15.25 22.56
CA ALA A 248 10.00 -14.77 21.22
C ALA A 248 10.55 -13.33 21.20
N ALA A 249 10.26 -12.54 22.24
CA ALA A 249 10.86 -11.23 22.46
C ALA A 249 12.18 -11.27 23.26
N GLY A 250 12.67 -12.46 23.63
CA GLY A 250 13.87 -12.63 24.46
C GLY A 250 13.66 -12.22 25.92
N ILE A 251 12.42 -12.08 26.37
CA ILE A 251 12.06 -11.73 27.75
C ILE A 251 12.00 -13.00 28.58
N SER A 252 12.86 -13.08 29.59
CA SER A 252 12.95 -14.20 30.53
C SER A 252 12.22 -13.90 31.85
N PRO A 253 11.96 -14.92 32.69
CA PRO A 253 11.47 -14.71 34.04
C PRO A 253 12.39 -13.83 34.90
N LEU A 254 13.70 -13.79 34.62
CA LEU A 254 14.64 -12.94 35.35
C LEU A 254 14.48 -11.45 35.05
N ASP A 255 13.97 -11.11 33.85
CA ASP A 255 13.69 -9.74 33.40
C ASP A 255 12.38 -9.18 33.98
N THR A 256 11.50 -10.07 34.45
CA THR A 256 10.13 -9.75 34.91
C THR A 256 9.89 -10.04 36.39
N ALA A 257 10.89 -10.54 37.12
CA ALA A 257 10.86 -10.71 38.57
C ALA A 257 10.84 -9.34 39.31
N ASP A 258 11.00 -9.36 40.64
CA ASP A 258 10.93 -8.19 41.54
C ASP A 258 11.87 -7.02 41.20
N ARG A 259 12.75 -7.19 40.22
CA ARG A 259 13.69 -6.19 39.71
C ARG A 259 13.10 -5.30 38.61
N TRP A 260 11.99 -5.68 38.00
CA TRP A 260 11.36 -4.82 37.00
C TRP A 260 10.83 -3.55 37.65
N ARG A 261 11.17 -2.40 37.06
CA ARG A 261 10.73 -1.07 37.49
C ARG A 261 10.25 -0.32 36.25
N LEU A 262 9.07 0.27 36.33
CA LEU A 262 8.55 1.19 35.33
C LEU A 262 8.85 2.63 35.77
N THR A 263 9.70 3.32 35.03
CA THR A 263 9.87 4.76 35.21
C THR A 263 8.93 5.47 34.26
N MET A 264 7.90 6.12 34.80
CA MET A 264 7.00 6.95 34.01
C MET A 264 7.57 8.36 33.91
N THR A 265 7.92 8.79 32.71
CA THR A 265 8.28 10.17 32.41
C THR A 265 7.07 10.86 31.77
N GLY A 266 6.49 11.85 32.45
CA GLY A 266 5.36 12.64 31.95
C GLY A 266 5.79 14.04 31.53
N GLY A 267 5.08 14.65 30.57
CA GLY A 267 5.15 16.09 30.32
C GLY A 267 4.43 16.90 31.42
N PRO A 268 4.53 18.24 31.43
CA PRO A 268 3.80 19.06 32.40
C PRO A 268 2.32 18.67 32.35
N GLY A 269 1.81 18.21 33.49
CA GLY A 269 0.41 17.81 33.63
C GLY A 269 -0.49 18.96 33.20
N ARG A 270 -1.51 18.63 32.41
CA ARG A 270 -2.68 19.50 32.29
C ARG A 270 -3.59 19.28 33.48
#